data_AF-A0A7S4GBX6-F1
#
_entry.id   AF-A0A7S4GBX6-F1
#
_cell.length_a   1.000
_cell.length_b   1.000
_cell.length_c   1.000
_cell.angle_alpha   90.00
_cell.angle_beta   90.00
_cell.angle_gamma   90.00
#
_symmetry.space_group_name_H-M   'P 1'
#
loop_
_entity.id
_entity.type
_entity.pdbx_description
1 polymer ?
#
loop_
_entity_poly.entity_id
_entity_poly.type
_entity_poly.pdbx_seq_one_letter_code
_entity_poly.pdbx_strand_id
1 'polypeptide(L)'
;IFFRVSMYAPNTSPATSPPLYGAPPSLPPLPGAPPVVPTGPVGQPAFKYEALETAAVASTKKLKVVAGVLGLLSILLLAATITLGILYGTKGGETTVTVAPTTGPPSGTNPCSGADPGFSSIDCFDSSGNVQALEQAGANVTSGYQGSFNASGRTPITTPLYAAGLCPVNVHWHLGTEHYSAGQYDETGSGPSTTVSSEQMGYQCTSYDSTDSKFTTAYNWQNCVNMQVGQTYEVHWPSSAAGACGTLNQYQTPFADGVFCNWATVGNTTYEQIGVQAQVFIVVNDESYYYPNLIRGMIVDATSGHGSDMALYTGSTTGSSKSNTVCSQYAPITWQVDRKCWPISASSFDK
;
A
#
# COMPACT_ATOMS: atom_id res chain seq x y z
N ILE A 1 -3.14 -6.76 21.79
CA ILE A 1 -4.47 -7.14 21.27
C ILE A 1 -4.23 -8.36 20.37
N PHE A 2 -4.68 -9.57 20.72
CA PHE A 2 -4.35 -10.78 19.96
C PHE A 2 -5.61 -11.44 19.41
N PHE A 3 -6.15 -10.97 18.29
CA PHE A 3 -7.31 -11.57 17.63
C PHE A 3 -6.89 -12.76 16.75
N ARG A 4 -7.67 -13.86 16.79
CA ARG A 4 -7.36 -15.13 16.12
C ARG A 4 -8.39 -15.42 15.03
N VAL A 5 -8.01 -15.34 13.75
CA VAL A 5 -8.87 -15.75 12.61
C VAL A 5 -8.13 -16.58 11.58
N SER A 6 -8.78 -17.60 11.03
CA SER A 6 -8.25 -18.44 9.95
C SER A 6 -8.23 -17.68 8.63
N MET A 7 -7.07 -17.51 8.00
CA MET A 7 -6.97 -16.91 6.67
C MET A 7 -7.20 -17.92 5.57
N TYR A 8 -7.80 -17.47 4.47
CA TYR A 8 -7.83 -18.24 3.23
C TYR A 8 -6.43 -18.23 2.61
N ALA A 9 -5.79 -19.39 2.53
CA ALA A 9 -4.59 -19.57 1.71
C ALA A 9 -5.05 -19.75 0.26
N PRO A 10 -4.73 -18.85 -0.68
CA PRO A 10 -4.99 -19.12 -2.08
C PRO A 10 -4.19 -20.36 -2.48
N ASN A 11 -4.90 -21.40 -2.93
CA ASN A 11 -4.29 -22.55 -3.59
C ASN A 11 -3.40 -22.02 -4.71
N THR A 12 -2.08 -22.15 -4.55
CA THR A 12 -1.12 -21.99 -5.63
C THR A 12 -1.27 -23.18 -6.57
N SER A 13 -2.20 -23.06 -7.52
CA SER A 13 -2.19 -23.89 -8.72
C SER A 13 -1.93 -22.99 -9.92
N PRO A 14 -0.98 -23.35 -10.81
CA PRO A 14 -0.55 -22.46 -11.88
C PRO A 14 -1.65 -22.30 -12.92
N ALA A 15 -1.78 -21.07 -13.42
CA ALA A 15 -2.63 -20.74 -14.56
C ALA A 15 -2.37 -21.70 -15.73
N THR A 16 -3.42 -22.37 -16.19
CA THR A 16 -3.42 -23.14 -17.43
C THR A 16 -3.73 -22.19 -18.59
N SER A 17 -2.75 -21.99 -19.47
CA SER A 17 -2.95 -21.43 -20.80
C SER A 17 -3.10 -22.57 -21.82
N PRO A 18 -3.95 -22.42 -22.87
CA PRO A 18 -4.14 -23.46 -23.89
C PRO A 18 -3.04 -23.44 -24.97
N PRO A 19 -2.86 -24.52 -25.74
CA PRO A 19 -1.57 -24.95 -26.26
C PRO A 19 -1.31 -24.55 -27.71
N LEU A 20 -0.05 -24.25 -28.04
CA LEU A 20 0.47 -24.32 -29.42
C LEU A 20 1.92 -24.84 -29.45
N TYR A 21 2.06 -26.04 -30.03
CA TYR A 21 3.19 -26.61 -30.78
C TYR A 21 4.60 -26.77 -30.17
N GLY A 22 4.92 -28.01 -29.81
CA GLY A 22 5.98 -28.82 -30.46
C GLY A 22 7.46 -28.55 -30.14
N ALA A 23 8.04 -29.35 -29.25
CA ALA A 23 9.50 -29.50 -29.08
C ALA A 23 10.05 -30.72 -29.84
N PRO A 24 11.32 -30.68 -30.31
CA PRO A 24 12.13 -31.87 -30.57
C PRO A 24 13.23 -32.09 -29.48
N PRO A 25 13.85 -33.29 -29.42
CA PRO A 25 14.28 -33.92 -28.18
C PRO A 25 15.75 -33.67 -27.77
N SER A 26 16.01 -33.99 -26.49
CA SER A 26 17.29 -33.95 -25.77
C SER A 26 18.25 -35.10 -26.14
N LEU A 27 19.55 -34.79 -26.10
CA LEU A 27 20.66 -35.75 -26.14
C LEU A 27 21.21 -36.04 -24.72
N PRO A 28 21.77 -37.24 -24.47
CA PRO A 28 22.15 -37.72 -23.14
C PRO A 28 23.57 -37.29 -22.69
N PRO A 29 23.89 -37.40 -21.38
CA PRO A 29 25.17 -36.97 -20.82
C PRO A 29 26.22 -38.10 -20.82
N LEU A 30 27.51 -37.75 -20.87
CA LEU A 30 28.63 -38.66 -20.64
C LEU A 30 29.72 -38.01 -19.75
N PRO A 31 30.61 -38.81 -19.11
CA PRO A 31 31.01 -38.63 -17.71
C PRO A 31 32.49 -38.26 -17.48
N GLY A 32 32.78 -37.77 -16.27
CA GLY A 32 33.93 -38.14 -15.40
C GLY A 32 35.38 -37.90 -15.86
N ALA A 33 36.10 -37.04 -15.12
CA ALA A 33 37.54 -36.73 -15.21
C ALA A 33 38.49 -37.90 -14.81
N PRO A 34 39.83 -37.78 -15.05
CA PRO A 34 40.77 -37.58 -13.91
C PRO A 34 42.01 -36.68 -14.29
N PRO A 35 43.15 -36.57 -13.54
CA PRO A 35 43.56 -35.29 -12.92
C PRO A 35 44.99 -34.76 -13.28
N VAL A 36 45.22 -33.47 -12.96
CA VAL A 36 46.45 -32.77 -12.44
C VAL A 36 47.82 -32.94 -13.14
N VAL A 37 48.53 -31.82 -13.44
CA VAL A 37 49.93 -31.46 -13.00
C VAL A 37 50.21 -29.97 -13.32
N PRO A 38 50.87 -29.18 -12.42
CA PRO A 38 51.22 -27.77 -12.63
C PRO A 38 52.63 -27.58 -13.20
N THR A 39 52.83 -26.55 -14.03
CA THR A 39 54.17 -26.06 -14.40
C THR A 39 54.24 -24.54 -14.30
N GLY A 40 55.17 -24.07 -13.46
CA GLY A 40 55.52 -22.67 -13.24
C GLY A 40 56.33 -22.02 -14.38
N PRO A 41 56.90 -20.82 -14.14
CA PRO A 41 56.96 -19.74 -15.13
C PRO A 41 58.31 -19.67 -15.87
N VAL A 42 58.30 -19.21 -17.12
CA VAL A 42 59.51 -18.85 -17.86
C VAL A 42 59.31 -17.57 -18.68
N GLY A 43 60.05 -16.52 -18.29
CA GLY A 43 60.88 -15.69 -19.18
C GLY A 43 60.21 -14.74 -20.17
N GLN A 44 60.19 -13.44 -19.83
CA GLN A 44 60.19 -12.35 -20.82
C GLN A 44 61.54 -12.28 -21.55
N PRO A 45 61.56 -11.74 -22.80
CA PRO A 45 62.70 -10.98 -23.28
C PRO A 45 62.36 -9.50 -23.49
N ALA A 46 63.35 -8.68 -23.15
CA ALA A 46 63.37 -7.22 -23.19
C ALA A 46 63.26 -6.65 -24.61
N PHE A 47 62.51 -5.55 -24.76
CA PHE A 47 62.57 -4.67 -25.91
C PHE A 47 63.23 -3.34 -25.54
N LYS A 48 64.16 -2.93 -26.39
CA LYS A 48 65.05 -1.77 -26.25
C LYS A 48 64.30 -0.46 -26.45
N TYR A 49 64.64 0.53 -25.62
CA TYR A 49 64.26 1.93 -25.75
C TYR A 49 65.23 2.65 -26.68
N GLU A 50 64.76 3.05 -27.87
CA GLU A 50 65.41 4.07 -28.71
C GLU A 50 64.38 4.53 -29.75
N ALA A 51 63.65 5.62 -29.43
CA ALA A 51 62.93 6.52 -30.36
C ALA A 51 61.71 7.16 -29.67
N LEU A 52 61.91 8.00 -28.65
CA LEU A 52 60.80 8.73 -28.01
C LEU A 52 61.20 10.14 -27.54
N GLU A 53 62.05 10.86 -28.30
CA GLU A 53 62.33 12.28 -27.98
C GLU A 53 61.90 13.29 -29.05
N THR A 54 61.39 12.86 -30.21
CA THR A 54 61.06 13.80 -31.29
C THR A 54 59.55 14.11 -31.46
N ALA A 55 58.66 13.49 -30.67
CA ALA A 55 57.20 13.68 -30.77
C ALA A 55 56.60 14.67 -29.74
N ALA A 56 57.34 15.07 -28.71
CA ALA A 56 56.79 15.84 -27.58
C ALA A 56 56.53 17.34 -27.90
N VAL A 57 57.18 17.91 -28.91
CA VAL A 57 57.11 19.37 -29.18
C VAL A 57 55.97 19.73 -30.16
N ALA A 58 55.46 18.78 -30.96
CA ALA A 58 54.35 19.03 -31.88
C ALA A 58 52.94 18.83 -31.26
N SER A 59 52.86 18.16 -30.10
CA SER A 59 51.58 17.80 -29.45
C SER A 59 50.97 18.93 -28.59
N THR A 60 51.80 19.83 -28.05
CA THR A 60 51.37 20.87 -27.10
C THR A 60 50.58 22.03 -27.73
N LYS A 61 50.73 22.30 -29.03
CA LYS A 61 49.92 23.33 -29.72
C LYS A 61 48.53 22.83 -30.11
N LYS A 62 48.40 21.59 -30.56
CA LYS A 62 47.08 21.02 -30.92
C LYS A 62 46.22 20.74 -29.69
N LEU A 63 46.82 20.33 -28.57
CA LEU A 63 46.08 20.07 -27.33
C LEU A 63 45.51 21.35 -26.69
N LYS A 64 46.22 22.49 -26.77
CA LYS A 64 45.71 23.79 -26.28
C LYS A 64 44.54 24.32 -27.10
N VAL A 65 44.56 24.11 -28.42
CA VAL A 65 43.45 24.50 -29.30
C VAL A 65 42.23 23.62 -29.06
N VAL A 66 42.41 22.30 -28.92
CA VAL A 66 41.32 21.36 -28.63
C VAL A 66 40.72 21.59 -27.23
N ALA A 67 41.55 21.84 -26.21
CA ALA A 67 41.08 22.19 -24.87
C ALA A 67 40.34 23.54 -24.83
N GLY A 68 40.79 24.53 -25.60
CA GLY A 68 40.11 25.82 -25.74
C GLY A 68 38.74 25.70 -26.43
N VAL A 69 38.65 24.89 -27.48
CA VAL A 69 37.38 24.62 -28.19
C VAL A 69 36.42 23.81 -27.33
N LEU A 70 36.89 22.80 -26.60
CA LEU A 70 36.06 22.02 -25.67
C LEU A 70 35.59 22.85 -24.47
N GLY A 71 36.42 23.76 -23.95
CA GLY A 71 36.04 24.70 -22.89
C GLY A 71 34.97 25.70 -23.34
N LEU A 72 35.08 26.23 -24.57
CA LEU A 72 34.05 27.10 -25.16
C LEU A 72 32.75 26.35 -25.41
N LEU A 73 32.80 25.09 -25.88
CA LEU A 73 31.62 24.26 -26.07
C LEU A 73 30.92 23.92 -24.76
N SER A 74 31.66 23.62 -23.69
CA SER A 74 31.06 23.33 -22.37
C SER A 74 30.47 24.57 -21.71
N ILE A 75 31.05 25.76 -21.90
CA ILE A 75 30.45 27.03 -21.45
C ILE A 75 29.18 27.35 -22.24
N LEU A 76 29.16 27.11 -23.55
CA LEU A 76 27.96 27.29 -24.38
C LEU A 76 26.86 26.27 -24.03
N LEU A 77 27.23 25.03 -23.71
CA LEU A 77 26.28 24.01 -23.26
C LEU A 77 25.70 24.37 -21.88
N LEU A 78 26.53 24.88 -20.97
CA LEU A 78 26.09 25.33 -19.65
C LEU A 78 25.15 26.54 -19.78
N ALA A 79 25.49 27.52 -20.61
CA ALA A 79 24.64 28.66 -20.92
C ALA A 79 23.31 28.22 -21.54
N ALA A 80 23.32 27.26 -22.47
CA ALA A 80 22.10 26.69 -23.06
C ALA A 80 21.24 25.96 -22.02
N THR A 81 21.84 25.19 -21.09
CA THR A 81 21.10 24.52 -20.00
C THR A 81 20.54 25.49 -18.97
N ILE A 82 21.23 26.58 -18.65
CA ILE A 82 20.72 27.65 -17.77
C ILE A 82 19.58 28.40 -18.47
N THR A 83 19.72 28.68 -19.78
CA THR A 83 18.67 29.33 -20.56
C THR A 83 17.43 28.43 -20.70
N LEU A 84 17.61 27.12 -20.87
CA LEU A 84 16.53 26.12 -20.80
C LEU A 84 15.93 26.05 -19.39
N GLY A 85 16.74 26.08 -18.33
CA GLY A 85 16.30 26.11 -16.95
C GLY A 85 15.49 27.36 -16.59
N ILE A 86 15.77 28.51 -17.20
CA ILE A 86 14.99 29.75 -17.06
C ILE A 86 13.71 29.71 -17.93
N LEU A 87 13.78 29.15 -19.14
CA LEU A 87 12.61 28.96 -20.01
C LEU A 87 11.62 27.90 -19.49
N TYR A 88 12.11 26.86 -18.82
CA TYR A 88 11.28 25.80 -18.21
C TYR A 88 10.97 26.05 -16.74
N GLY A 89 11.84 26.73 -15.99
CA GLY A 89 11.64 27.10 -14.59
C GLY A 89 10.59 28.18 -14.37
N THR A 90 10.08 28.80 -15.44
CA THR A 90 8.95 29.75 -15.39
C THR A 90 7.60 29.11 -15.70
N LYS A 91 7.53 27.78 -15.85
CA LYS A 91 6.26 27.02 -15.93
C LYS A 91 5.90 26.26 -14.65
N GLY A 92 6.53 26.59 -13.53
CA GLY A 92 5.94 26.36 -12.21
C GLY A 92 4.86 27.40 -11.94
N GLY A 93 3.82 27.44 -12.79
CA GLY A 93 2.60 28.13 -12.43
C GLY A 93 2.06 27.37 -11.23
N GLU A 94 2.24 27.95 -10.05
CA GLU A 94 1.53 27.59 -8.83
C GLU A 94 0.05 27.61 -9.22
N THR A 95 -0.45 26.45 -9.61
CA THR A 95 -1.86 26.29 -9.91
C THR A 95 -2.45 26.29 -8.54
N THR A 96 -2.82 27.48 -8.07
CA THR A 96 -3.76 27.64 -6.99
C THR A 96 -5.00 26.91 -7.47
N VAL A 97 -5.09 25.64 -7.11
CA VAL A 97 -6.35 24.90 -7.15
C VAL A 97 -7.18 25.66 -6.14
N THR A 98 -8.00 26.58 -6.65
CA THR A 98 -9.05 27.21 -5.88
C THR A 98 -9.96 26.07 -5.47
N VAL A 99 -9.70 25.47 -4.31
CA VAL A 99 -10.60 24.53 -3.67
C VAL A 99 -11.87 25.37 -3.49
N ALA A 100 -12.88 25.06 -4.30
CA ALA A 100 -14.17 25.70 -4.16
C ALA A 100 -14.56 25.58 -2.67
N PRO A 101 -15.05 26.65 -2.04
CA PRO A 101 -15.51 26.57 -0.65
C PRO A 101 -16.42 25.35 -0.55
N THR A 102 -16.17 24.49 0.43
CA THR A 102 -16.94 23.26 0.67
C THR A 102 -18.40 23.65 0.85
N THR A 103 -19.16 23.67 -0.24
CA THR A 103 -20.60 23.77 -0.18
C THR A 103 -21.05 22.49 0.52
N GLY A 104 -21.76 22.63 1.63
CA GLY A 104 -22.40 21.48 2.28
C GLY A 104 -23.17 20.65 1.24
N PRO A 105 -23.39 19.35 1.50
CA PRO A 105 -24.09 18.49 0.56
C PRO A 105 -25.42 19.15 0.15
N PRO A 106 -25.81 19.09 -1.13
CA PRO A 106 -27.10 19.58 -1.60
C PRO A 106 -28.25 19.17 -0.67
N SER A 107 -29.17 20.10 -0.41
CA SER A 107 -30.31 19.83 0.45
C SER A 107 -31.15 18.67 -0.11
N GLY A 108 -31.45 17.68 0.72
CA GLY A 108 -32.23 16.50 0.36
C GLY A 108 -32.41 15.55 1.54
N THR A 109 -33.37 14.62 1.43
CA THR A 109 -33.54 13.54 2.41
C THR A 109 -32.49 12.47 2.15
N ASN A 110 -31.71 12.12 3.17
CA ASN A 110 -30.79 11.00 3.12
C ASN A 110 -31.56 9.68 3.30
N PRO A 111 -31.66 8.83 2.27
CA PRO A 111 -32.41 7.57 2.34
C PRO A 111 -31.71 6.51 3.22
N CYS A 112 -30.42 6.66 3.47
CA CYS A 112 -29.65 5.71 4.29
C CYS A 112 -29.71 6.02 5.79
N SER A 113 -30.23 7.19 6.18
CA SER A 113 -30.26 7.63 7.57
C SER A 113 -31.02 6.64 8.46
N GLY A 114 -30.36 6.12 9.47
CA GLY A 114 -30.94 5.17 10.42
C GLY A 114 -31.16 3.76 9.84
N ALA A 115 -30.43 3.40 8.78
CA ALA A 115 -30.47 2.05 8.21
C ALA A 115 -29.68 1.02 9.04
N ASP A 116 -28.81 1.47 9.95
CA ASP A 116 -28.09 0.58 10.85
C ASP A 116 -29.06 -0.29 11.69
N PRO A 117 -28.97 -1.64 11.63
CA PRO A 117 -29.79 -2.53 12.45
C PRO A 117 -29.50 -2.45 13.95
N GLY A 118 -28.44 -1.79 14.39
CA GLY A 118 -28.14 -1.53 15.80
C GLY A 118 -27.77 -2.78 16.59
N PHE A 119 -27.05 -3.72 15.97
CA PHE A 119 -26.63 -4.95 16.65
C PHE A 119 -25.64 -4.65 17.78
N SER A 120 -25.85 -5.30 18.92
CA SER A 120 -24.99 -5.15 20.08
C SER A 120 -23.77 -6.06 20.02
N SER A 121 -22.74 -5.76 20.80
CA SER A 121 -21.69 -6.74 21.04
C SER A 121 -22.25 -7.92 21.83
N ILE A 122 -21.71 -9.11 21.58
CA ILE A 122 -22.03 -10.34 22.32
C ILE A 122 -20.76 -10.92 22.93
N ASP A 123 -20.92 -11.80 23.91
CA ASP A 123 -19.81 -12.64 24.34
C ASP A 123 -19.43 -13.58 23.20
N CYS A 124 -18.13 -13.75 22.96
CA CYS A 124 -17.62 -14.63 21.91
C CYS A 124 -17.92 -16.11 22.21
N PHE A 125 -18.01 -16.47 23.49
CA PHE A 125 -18.24 -17.82 23.97
C PHE A 125 -19.34 -17.82 25.05
N ASP A 126 -20.17 -18.85 25.07
CA ASP A 126 -21.10 -19.07 26.18
C ASP A 126 -20.38 -19.62 27.43
N SER A 127 -21.12 -19.80 28.51
CA SER A 127 -20.62 -20.35 29.78
C SER A 127 -20.08 -21.79 29.67
N SER A 128 -20.41 -22.51 28.60
CA SER A 128 -19.93 -23.87 28.32
C SER A 128 -18.73 -23.87 27.36
N GLY A 129 -18.26 -22.70 26.92
CA GLY A 129 -17.13 -22.55 26.00
C GLY A 129 -17.50 -22.72 24.53
N ASN A 130 -18.78 -22.76 24.17
CA ASN A 130 -19.20 -22.82 22.77
C ASN A 130 -19.13 -21.43 22.14
N VAL A 131 -18.57 -21.37 20.93
CA VAL A 131 -18.49 -20.14 20.14
C VAL A 131 -19.90 -19.63 19.80
N GLN A 132 -20.17 -18.36 20.10
CA GLN A 132 -21.45 -17.68 19.83
C GLN A 132 -21.38 -16.80 18.58
N ALA A 133 -20.22 -16.22 18.30
CA ALA A 133 -19.99 -15.39 17.12
C ALA A 133 -19.65 -16.25 15.91
N LEU A 134 -20.21 -15.93 14.74
CA LEU A 134 -19.86 -16.65 13.51
C LEU A 134 -18.35 -16.52 13.25
N GLU A 135 -17.84 -15.29 13.29
CA GLU A 135 -16.44 -14.94 13.07
C GLU A 135 -16.09 -13.66 13.84
N GLN A 136 -14.79 -13.34 13.89
CA GLN A 136 -14.23 -12.11 14.45
C GLN A 136 -13.24 -11.56 13.42
N ALA A 137 -12.91 -10.27 13.43
CA ALA A 137 -11.85 -9.74 12.57
C ALA A 137 -10.46 -10.24 12.99
N GLY A 138 -9.58 -10.51 12.03
CA GLY A 138 -8.24 -11.05 12.29
C GLY A 138 -7.28 -9.94 12.67
N ALA A 139 -6.62 -10.02 13.83
CA ALA A 139 -5.60 -9.04 14.22
C ALA A 139 -4.39 -9.24 13.33
N ASN A 140 -3.94 -10.49 13.26
CA ASN A 140 -2.71 -10.84 12.62
C ASN A 140 -3.02 -11.25 11.18
N VAL A 141 -2.54 -10.45 10.23
CA VAL A 141 -2.63 -10.68 8.78
C VAL A 141 -1.31 -11.18 8.19
N THR A 142 -0.32 -11.51 9.02
CA THR A 142 0.97 -12.07 8.58
C THR A 142 0.75 -13.29 7.70
N SER A 143 1.51 -13.38 6.60
CA SER A 143 1.43 -14.51 5.68
C SER A 143 1.65 -15.85 6.42
N GLY A 144 0.73 -16.80 6.20
CA GLY A 144 0.73 -18.11 6.84
C GLY A 144 0.13 -18.16 8.25
N TYR A 145 -0.23 -17.02 8.86
CA TYR A 145 -0.93 -17.04 10.15
C TYR A 145 -2.35 -17.62 9.98
N GLN A 146 -2.70 -18.53 10.87
CA GLN A 146 -4.04 -19.12 10.94
C GLN A 146 -4.54 -19.02 12.37
N GLY A 147 -5.69 -18.39 12.54
CA GLY A 147 -6.40 -18.36 13.81
C GLY A 147 -7.33 -19.55 14.01
N SER A 148 -8.14 -19.47 15.05
CA SER A 148 -8.85 -20.62 15.62
C SER A 148 -10.34 -20.69 15.28
N PHE A 149 -10.94 -19.63 14.73
CA PHE A 149 -12.35 -19.65 14.31
C PHE A 149 -12.51 -20.44 13.01
N ASN A 150 -13.54 -21.30 12.96
CA ASN A 150 -13.83 -22.10 11.78
C ASN A 150 -14.62 -21.28 10.74
N ALA A 151 -13.93 -20.78 9.71
CA ALA A 151 -14.50 -20.05 8.58
C ALA A 151 -14.95 -20.96 7.40
N SER A 152 -14.97 -22.28 7.58
CA SER A 152 -15.26 -23.22 6.49
C SER A 152 -16.64 -22.96 5.87
N GLY A 153 -16.69 -22.99 4.54
CA GLY A 153 -17.93 -22.74 3.78
C GLY A 153 -18.24 -21.26 3.53
N ARG A 154 -17.42 -20.32 4.03
CA ARG A 154 -17.56 -18.89 3.79
C ARG A 154 -16.30 -18.35 3.12
N THR A 155 -16.29 -18.38 1.80
CA THR A 155 -15.15 -17.88 1.03
C THR A 155 -15.25 -16.36 0.94
N PRO A 156 -14.20 -15.59 1.30
CA PRO A 156 -14.23 -14.15 1.15
C PRO A 156 -14.31 -13.74 -0.33
N ILE A 157 -14.74 -12.51 -0.59
CA ILE A 157 -14.65 -11.93 -1.94
C ILE A 157 -13.15 -11.83 -2.31
N THR A 158 -12.73 -12.59 -3.32
CA THR A 158 -11.32 -12.65 -3.77
C THR A 158 -10.99 -11.70 -4.93
N THR A 159 -12.01 -11.05 -5.50
CA THR A 159 -11.86 -10.01 -6.53
C THR A 159 -11.88 -8.63 -5.88
N PRO A 160 -11.43 -7.57 -6.57
CA PRO A 160 -11.68 -6.21 -6.10
C PRO A 160 -13.16 -6.00 -5.76
N LEU A 161 -13.48 -5.35 -4.64
CA LEU A 161 -14.86 -5.22 -4.15
C LEU A 161 -15.79 -4.54 -5.16
N TYR A 162 -15.29 -3.56 -5.91
CA TYR A 162 -16.04 -2.92 -6.99
C TYR A 162 -16.44 -3.91 -8.10
N ALA A 163 -15.59 -4.88 -8.41
CA ALA A 163 -15.87 -5.91 -9.42
C ALA A 163 -16.89 -6.94 -8.91
N ALA A 164 -17.03 -7.05 -7.59
CA ALA A 164 -18.09 -7.82 -6.93
C ALA A 164 -19.41 -7.02 -6.77
N GLY A 165 -19.47 -5.78 -7.27
CA GLY A 165 -20.69 -4.95 -7.22
C GLY A 165 -20.84 -4.11 -5.95
N LEU A 166 -19.81 -4.00 -5.12
CA LEU A 166 -19.83 -3.20 -3.89
C LEU A 166 -19.23 -1.81 -4.19
N CYS A 167 -19.84 -0.75 -3.65
CA CYS A 167 -19.21 0.58 -3.62
C CYS A 167 -18.72 0.92 -2.21
N PRO A 168 -17.64 1.70 -2.07
CA PRO A 168 -17.26 2.25 -0.78
C PRO A 168 -18.39 3.16 -0.28
N VAL A 169 -18.83 2.92 0.95
CA VAL A 169 -19.91 3.66 1.63
C VAL A 169 -19.40 4.53 2.76
N ASN A 170 -18.12 4.42 3.07
CA ASN A 170 -17.42 5.25 4.03
C ASN A 170 -15.92 5.16 3.76
N VAL A 171 -15.18 6.14 4.27
CA VAL A 171 -13.75 6.04 4.48
C VAL A 171 -13.46 6.55 5.88
N HIS A 172 -12.65 5.83 6.62
CA HIS A 172 -12.13 6.26 7.90
C HIS A 172 -10.73 5.70 8.08
N TRP A 173 -10.03 6.20 9.08
CA TRP A 173 -8.70 5.73 9.39
C TRP A 173 -8.45 5.73 10.88
N HIS A 174 -7.54 4.87 11.28
CA HIS A 174 -7.10 4.69 12.65
C HIS A 174 -5.69 5.23 12.81
N LEU A 175 -5.38 5.76 14.00
CA LEU A 175 -4.01 6.04 14.39
C LEU A 175 -3.24 4.73 14.66
N GLY A 176 -2.19 4.48 13.89
CA GLY A 176 -1.57 3.17 13.82
C GLY A 176 -2.48 2.15 13.15
N THR A 177 -2.15 0.87 13.33
CA THR A 177 -2.88 -0.22 12.70
C THR A 177 -3.68 -1.03 13.72
N GLU A 178 -4.92 -1.33 13.38
CA GLU A 178 -5.72 -2.35 14.05
C GLU A 178 -5.20 -3.75 13.70
N HIS A 179 -4.66 -3.92 12.49
CA HIS A 179 -4.03 -5.16 12.03
C HIS A 179 -2.55 -5.24 12.37
N TYR A 180 -2.00 -6.44 12.37
CA TYR A 180 -0.62 -6.80 12.63
C TYR A 180 -0.05 -7.57 11.43
N SER A 181 1.10 -7.16 10.93
CA SER A 181 1.84 -7.86 9.88
C SER A 181 3.32 -7.86 10.22
N ALA A 182 3.86 -9.04 10.57
CA ALA A 182 5.23 -9.19 11.00
C ALA A 182 6.22 -8.65 9.94
N GLY A 183 7.12 -7.77 10.38
CA GLY A 183 8.12 -7.09 9.56
C GLY A 183 7.59 -5.90 8.76
N GLN A 184 6.29 -5.59 8.81
CA GLN A 184 5.68 -4.48 8.06
C GLN A 184 5.05 -3.45 8.99
N TYR A 185 4.13 -3.90 9.84
CA TYR A 185 3.52 -3.11 10.90
C TYR A 185 3.29 -4.00 12.13
N ASP A 186 4.20 -3.87 13.11
CA ASP A 186 4.32 -4.75 14.26
C ASP A 186 4.86 -4.02 15.49
N GLU A 187 5.19 -4.74 16.57
CA GLU A 187 5.75 -4.16 17.80
C GLU A 187 7.12 -3.48 17.64
N THR A 188 7.82 -3.72 16.53
CA THR A 188 9.11 -3.09 16.23
C THR A 188 8.96 -1.78 15.47
N GLY A 189 7.75 -1.48 14.98
CA GLY A 189 7.42 -0.24 14.33
C GLY A 189 7.55 0.98 15.24
N SER A 190 7.73 2.15 14.62
CA SER A 190 7.86 3.41 15.35
C SER A 190 7.24 4.58 14.58
N GLY A 191 7.07 5.70 15.28
CA GLY A 191 6.54 6.95 14.73
C GLY A 191 6.99 8.15 15.57
N PRO A 192 6.70 9.39 15.11
CA PRO A 192 7.19 10.62 15.73
C PRO A 192 6.57 10.91 17.11
N SER A 193 5.36 10.42 17.41
CA SER A 193 4.67 10.71 18.67
C SER A 193 3.78 9.55 19.11
N THR A 194 3.72 9.31 20.41
CA THR A 194 2.81 8.31 21.00
C THR A 194 1.43 8.87 21.35
N THR A 195 1.15 10.15 21.07
CA THR A 195 -0.05 10.86 21.58
C THR A 195 -0.73 11.79 20.57
N VAL A 196 -0.65 11.52 19.26
CA VAL A 196 -1.29 12.42 18.26
C VAL A 196 -2.83 12.48 18.39
N SER A 197 -3.43 11.54 19.13
CA SER A 197 -4.81 11.59 19.61
C SER A 197 -4.93 10.89 20.98
N SER A 198 -6.09 10.98 21.62
CA SER A 198 -6.42 10.22 22.83
C SER A 198 -6.74 8.74 22.55
N GLU A 199 -6.63 8.31 21.29
CA GLU A 199 -6.91 6.94 20.89
C GLU A 199 -5.74 6.02 21.23
N GLN A 200 -6.06 4.76 21.55
CA GLN A 200 -5.05 3.75 21.80
C GLN A 200 -4.25 3.51 20.52
N MET A 201 -2.96 3.83 20.55
CA MET A 201 -2.05 3.65 19.43
C MET A 201 -1.98 2.17 19.02
N GLY A 202 -2.30 1.89 17.75
CA GLY A 202 -2.12 0.58 17.12
C GLY A 202 -0.66 0.25 16.81
N TYR A 203 -0.41 -0.82 16.04
CA TYR A 203 0.95 -1.09 15.56
C TYR A 203 1.41 0.01 14.58
N GLN A 204 2.72 0.11 14.37
CA GLN A 204 3.32 1.16 13.55
C GLN A 204 4.14 0.52 12.43
N CYS A 205 4.33 1.26 11.33
CA CYS A 205 5.22 0.84 10.27
C CYS A 205 6.67 0.73 10.76
N THR A 206 7.40 -0.24 10.23
CA THR A 206 8.82 -0.45 10.56
C THR A 206 9.76 0.51 9.80
N SER A 207 9.23 1.27 8.84
CA SER A 207 10.02 2.09 7.91
C SER A 207 10.20 3.56 8.32
N TYR A 208 9.70 3.97 9.49
CA TYR A 208 9.90 5.34 9.97
C TYR A 208 11.39 5.63 10.23
N ASP A 209 11.88 6.75 9.72
CA ASP A 209 13.25 7.22 9.93
C ASP A 209 13.24 8.71 10.31
N SER A 210 13.59 9.02 11.56
CA SER A 210 13.61 10.39 12.06
C SER A 210 14.75 11.25 11.49
N THR A 211 15.71 10.64 10.79
CA THR A 211 16.83 11.34 10.15
C THR A 211 16.50 11.79 8.72
N ASP A 212 15.45 11.22 8.11
CA ASP A 212 14.99 11.58 6.78
C ASP A 212 13.88 12.64 6.86
N SER A 213 14.10 13.76 6.16
CA SER A 213 13.21 14.93 6.20
C SER A 213 11.80 14.62 5.71
N LYS A 214 11.58 13.58 4.89
CA LYS A 214 10.23 13.23 4.41
C LYS A 214 9.29 12.80 5.54
N PHE A 215 9.84 12.23 6.62
CA PHE A 215 9.07 11.76 7.78
C PHE A 215 8.95 12.81 8.89
N THR A 216 9.65 13.95 8.78
CA THR A 216 9.73 14.95 9.86
C THR A 216 9.31 16.34 9.45
N THR A 217 9.29 16.66 8.16
CA THR A 217 8.88 17.98 7.66
C THR A 217 7.38 18.16 7.80
N ALA A 218 6.95 19.08 8.66
CA ALA A 218 5.53 19.32 8.91
C ALA A 218 4.76 19.71 7.63
N TYR A 219 3.54 19.19 7.50
CA TYR A 219 2.62 19.51 6.43
C TYR A 219 1.53 20.47 6.92
N ASN A 220 1.14 21.44 6.08
CA ASN A 220 0.12 22.43 6.41
C ASN A 220 -1.28 21.94 6.05
N TRP A 221 -1.85 21.07 6.90
CA TRP A 221 -3.16 20.47 6.73
C TRP A 221 -4.28 21.52 6.54
N GLN A 222 -5.16 21.30 5.57
CA GLN A 222 -6.32 22.15 5.30
C GLN A 222 -7.64 21.49 5.74
N ASN A 223 -7.75 20.17 5.60
CA ASN A 223 -8.98 19.41 5.79
C ASN A 223 -8.82 18.33 6.86
N CYS A 224 -7.68 17.65 6.92
CA CYS A 224 -7.45 16.64 7.96
C CYS A 224 -7.06 17.30 9.29
N VAL A 225 -7.64 16.80 10.37
CA VAL A 225 -7.33 17.22 11.74
C VAL A 225 -6.66 16.07 12.50
N ASN A 226 -5.83 16.39 13.49
CA ASN A 226 -5.13 15.42 14.34
C ASN A 226 -4.27 14.40 13.57
N MET A 227 -3.70 14.81 12.44
CA MET A 227 -2.76 14.01 11.65
C MET A 227 -1.33 14.56 11.74
N GLN A 228 -0.33 13.67 11.70
CA GLN A 228 1.08 14.02 11.78
C GLN A 228 1.90 13.34 10.68
N VAL A 229 2.77 14.10 10.02
CA VAL A 229 3.79 13.56 9.10
C VAL A 229 4.73 12.64 9.88
N GLY A 230 5.06 11.49 9.30
CA GLY A 230 5.86 10.42 9.88
C GLY A 230 5.04 9.37 10.63
N GLN A 231 3.76 9.62 10.88
CA GLN A 231 2.90 8.71 11.64
C GLN A 231 2.25 7.65 10.74
N THR A 232 2.01 6.47 11.33
CA THR A 232 1.26 5.39 10.66
C THR A 232 -0.24 5.58 10.82
N TYR A 233 -0.97 5.35 9.74
CA TYR A 233 -2.43 5.28 9.72
C TYR A 233 -2.90 4.07 8.92
N GLU A 234 -3.89 3.37 9.44
CA GLU A 234 -4.61 2.35 8.69
C GLU A 234 -5.92 2.92 8.17
N VAL A 235 -6.09 2.91 6.85
CA VAL A 235 -7.29 3.43 6.18
C VAL A 235 -8.20 2.26 5.83
N HIS A 236 -9.48 2.41 6.18
CA HIS A 236 -10.53 1.46 5.88
C HIS A 236 -11.52 2.05 4.88
N TRP A 237 -11.91 1.24 3.90
CA TRP A 237 -13.00 1.51 2.97
C TRP A 237 -14.10 0.46 3.10
N PRO A 238 -14.99 0.60 4.09
CA PRO A 238 -16.20 -0.21 4.14
C PRO A 238 -16.98 -0.05 2.84
N SER A 239 -17.30 -1.17 2.22
CA SER A 239 -18.00 -1.25 0.94
C SER A 239 -19.20 -2.18 1.07
N SER A 240 -20.29 -1.81 0.42
CA SER A 240 -21.54 -2.56 0.48
C SER A 240 -22.27 -2.56 -0.85
N ALA A 241 -22.86 -3.69 -1.21
CA ALA A 241 -23.79 -3.81 -2.32
C ALA A 241 -25.14 -3.13 -2.00
N ALA A 242 -25.45 -2.94 -0.72
CA ALA A 242 -26.64 -2.21 -0.27
C ALA A 242 -26.41 -0.70 -0.18
N GLY A 243 -25.20 -0.20 -0.44
CA GLY A 243 -24.90 1.23 -0.42
C GLY A 243 -25.70 2.03 -1.45
N ALA A 244 -25.87 3.33 -1.22
CA ALA A 244 -26.48 4.24 -2.21
C ALA A 244 -25.46 4.60 -3.32
N CYS A 245 -24.92 3.58 -3.98
CA CYS A 245 -23.81 3.67 -4.93
C CYS A 245 -24.09 4.65 -6.08
N GLY A 246 -23.13 5.53 -6.38
CA GLY A 246 -23.23 6.53 -7.44
C GLY A 246 -24.17 7.70 -7.13
N THR A 247 -24.72 7.78 -5.92
CA THR A 247 -25.57 8.90 -5.48
C THR A 247 -24.82 9.85 -4.56
N LEU A 248 -25.40 11.03 -4.30
CA LEU A 248 -24.90 11.96 -3.30
C LEU A 248 -24.81 11.34 -1.88
N ASN A 249 -25.63 10.33 -1.61
CA ASN A 249 -25.69 9.64 -0.32
C ASN A 249 -24.81 8.38 -0.28
N GLN A 250 -23.85 8.23 -1.20
CA GLN A 250 -22.99 7.04 -1.18
C GLN A 250 -22.17 6.94 0.11
N TYR A 251 -21.53 8.04 0.54
CA TYR A 251 -20.71 8.06 1.75
C TYR A 251 -21.54 8.49 2.96
N GLN A 252 -21.50 7.70 4.03
CA GLN A 252 -22.32 7.88 5.21
C GLN A 252 -21.49 7.99 6.49
N THR A 253 -22.01 8.78 7.42
CA THR A 253 -21.57 8.84 8.82
C THR A 253 -22.83 8.88 9.69
N PRO A 254 -23.06 7.88 10.57
CA PRO A 254 -22.22 6.71 10.83
C PRO A 254 -22.11 5.78 9.61
N PHE A 255 -20.99 5.07 9.47
CA PHE A 255 -20.74 4.24 8.28
C PHE A 255 -21.74 3.08 8.14
N ALA A 256 -22.28 2.57 9.26
CA ALA A 256 -23.23 1.46 9.28
C ALA A 256 -24.51 1.78 8.49
N ASP A 257 -24.98 3.02 8.52
CA ASP A 257 -26.10 3.49 7.70
C ASP A 257 -25.82 3.30 6.21
N GLY A 258 -24.58 3.54 5.77
CA GLY A 258 -24.16 3.28 4.40
C GLY A 258 -24.08 1.80 4.08
N VAL A 259 -23.59 0.99 5.02
CA VAL A 259 -23.48 -0.47 4.85
C VAL A 259 -24.84 -1.13 4.67
N PHE A 260 -25.87 -0.65 5.38
CA PHE A 260 -27.21 -1.26 5.39
C PHE A 260 -28.28 -0.47 4.62
N CYS A 261 -27.91 0.62 3.92
CA CYS A 261 -28.84 1.58 3.31
C CYS A 261 -30.02 0.95 2.53
N ASN A 262 -29.74 -0.02 1.65
CA ASN A 262 -30.75 -0.75 0.89
C ASN A 262 -30.75 -2.25 1.23
N TRP A 263 -30.59 -2.61 2.51
CA TRP A 263 -30.39 -4.02 2.90
C TRP A 263 -31.50 -4.96 2.42
N ALA A 264 -32.75 -4.47 2.38
CA ALA A 264 -33.90 -5.24 1.89
C ALA A 264 -33.80 -5.66 0.41
N THR A 265 -32.90 -5.06 -0.38
CA THR A 265 -32.73 -5.34 -1.81
C THR A 265 -31.53 -6.23 -2.12
N VAL A 266 -30.72 -6.59 -1.13
CA VAL A 266 -29.55 -7.47 -1.29
C VAL A 266 -29.78 -8.81 -0.60
N GLY A 267 -29.09 -9.86 -1.05
CA GLY A 267 -29.25 -11.22 -0.53
C GLY A 267 -28.78 -11.39 0.93
N ASN A 268 -29.04 -12.57 1.50
CA ASN A 268 -28.82 -12.85 2.92
C ASN A 268 -27.37 -13.21 3.31
N THR A 269 -26.42 -13.20 2.37
CA THR A 269 -25.01 -13.58 2.60
C THR A 269 -24.13 -12.35 2.81
N THR A 270 -24.02 -11.90 4.06
CA THR A 270 -23.28 -10.67 4.41
C THR A 270 -21.83 -10.64 3.90
N TYR A 271 -21.11 -11.76 3.93
CA TYR A 271 -19.71 -11.82 3.49
C TYR A 271 -19.53 -11.66 1.97
N GLU A 272 -20.58 -11.82 1.18
CA GLU A 272 -20.59 -11.59 -0.27
C GLU A 272 -21.10 -10.19 -0.64
N GLN A 273 -21.79 -9.53 0.28
CA GLN A 273 -22.45 -8.23 0.06
C GLN A 273 -21.77 -7.07 0.78
N ILE A 274 -20.93 -7.36 1.79
CA ILE A 274 -20.21 -6.40 2.61
C ILE A 274 -18.74 -6.79 2.64
N GLY A 275 -17.88 -5.84 2.32
CA GLY A 275 -16.44 -6.01 2.37
C GLY A 275 -15.74 -4.76 2.86
N VAL A 276 -14.60 -4.92 3.52
CA VAL A 276 -13.72 -3.82 3.93
C VAL A 276 -12.38 -4.01 3.27
N GLN A 277 -11.92 -2.98 2.55
CA GLN A 277 -10.51 -2.90 2.16
C GLN A 277 -9.75 -2.12 3.22
N ALA A 278 -8.57 -2.59 3.61
CA ALA A 278 -7.70 -1.94 4.56
C ALA A 278 -6.28 -1.81 3.99
N GLN A 279 -5.70 -0.63 4.12
CA GLN A 279 -4.33 -0.35 3.69
C GLN A 279 -3.61 0.50 4.73
N VAL A 280 -2.36 0.13 4.99
CA VAL A 280 -1.53 0.79 6.01
C VAL A 280 -0.58 1.74 5.32
N PHE A 281 -0.55 2.98 5.81
CA PHE A 281 0.34 4.00 5.31
C PHE A 281 1.17 4.65 6.41
N ILE A 282 2.40 5.00 6.06
CA ILE A 282 3.19 6.00 6.78
C ILE A 282 3.11 7.32 6.00
N VAL A 283 2.55 8.35 6.62
CA VAL A 283 2.35 9.64 5.95
C VAL A 283 3.66 10.39 5.85
N VAL A 284 4.03 10.87 4.67
CA VAL A 284 5.26 11.63 4.40
C VAL A 284 4.95 12.98 3.78
N ASN A 285 5.82 13.97 3.99
CA ASN A 285 5.75 15.25 3.28
C ASN A 285 6.66 15.23 2.05
N ASP A 286 6.26 14.43 1.06
CA ASP A 286 6.98 14.23 -0.19
C ASP A 286 5.98 13.88 -1.30
N GLU A 287 5.86 14.75 -2.31
CA GLU A 287 4.90 14.62 -3.41
C GLU A 287 5.27 13.50 -4.41
N SER A 288 6.47 12.92 -4.34
CA SER A 288 6.78 11.72 -5.12
C SER A 288 5.92 10.51 -4.71
N TYR A 289 5.30 10.57 -3.53
CA TYR A 289 4.34 9.60 -3.02
C TYR A 289 2.89 10.07 -3.13
N TYR A 290 2.61 11.07 -3.96
CA TYR A 290 1.25 11.56 -4.16
C TYR A 290 0.40 10.53 -4.93
N TYR A 291 -0.74 10.17 -4.33
CA TYR A 291 -1.84 9.46 -4.94
C TYR A 291 -3.16 10.25 -4.83
N PRO A 292 -3.89 10.51 -5.93
CA PRO A 292 -5.12 11.28 -5.88
C PRO A 292 -6.33 10.44 -5.44
N ASN A 293 -7.32 11.08 -4.82
CA ASN A 293 -8.65 10.52 -4.56
C ASN A 293 -8.66 9.25 -3.68
N LEU A 294 -7.95 9.26 -2.55
CA LEU A 294 -7.95 8.14 -1.60
C LEU A 294 -9.34 7.77 -1.09
N ILE A 295 -10.34 8.66 -1.16
CA ILE A 295 -11.74 8.34 -0.81
C ILE A 295 -12.33 7.18 -1.64
N ARG A 296 -11.84 6.95 -2.87
CA ARG A 296 -12.46 6.00 -3.81
C ARG A 296 -12.18 4.52 -3.53
N GLY A 297 -11.26 4.21 -2.61
CA GLY A 297 -10.89 2.85 -2.27
C GLY A 297 -9.38 2.65 -2.14
N MET A 298 -9.01 1.42 -1.80
CA MET A 298 -7.62 1.00 -1.66
C MET A 298 -6.82 1.19 -2.96
N ILE A 299 -5.54 1.54 -2.82
CA ILE A 299 -4.61 1.60 -3.95
C ILE A 299 -4.29 0.17 -4.39
N VAL A 300 -4.57 -0.14 -5.66
CA VAL A 300 -4.20 -1.39 -6.30
C VAL A 300 -3.39 -1.06 -7.55
N ASP A 301 -2.08 -1.29 -7.47
CA ASP A 301 -1.17 -1.06 -8.59
C ASP A 301 -0.04 -2.09 -8.54
N ALA A 302 -0.04 -2.99 -9.52
CA ALA A 302 0.97 -4.05 -9.63
C ALA A 302 2.38 -3.51 -9.90
N THR A 303 2.51 -2.30 -10.45
CA THR A 303 3.81 -1.68 -10.78
C THR A 303 4.51 -1.21 -9.52
N SER A 304 3.79 -0.50 -8.66
CA SER A 304 4.30 -0.05 -7.36
C SER A 304 4.19 -1.13 -6.28
N GLY A 305 3.36 -2.15 -6.49
CA GLY A 305 3.16 -3.28 -5.59
C GLY A 305 2.03 -3.09 -4.57
N HIS A 306 1.34 -1.96 -4.55
CA HIS A 306 0.19 -1.71 -3.67
C HIS A 306 -0.93 -2.73 -3.93
N GLY A 307 -1.48 -3.32 -2.87
CA GLY A 307 -2.57 -4.30 -2.96
C GLY A 307 -2.18 -5.61 -3.66
N SER A 308 -0.89 -5.88 -3.88
CA SER A 308 -0.42 -7.12 -4.52
C SER A 308 -0.24 -8.29 -3.53
N ASP A 309 -0.01 -7.99 -2.26
CA ASP A 309 0.08 -8.98 -1.17
C ASP A 309 -1.01 -8.70 -0.14
N MET A 310 -2.14 -9.38 -0.29
CA MET A 310 -3.31 -9.19 0.58
C MET A 310 -3.60 -10.43 1.42
N ALA A 311 -4.03 -10.19 2.67
CA ALA A 311 -4.82 -11.15 3.42
C ALA A 311 -6.30 -11.00 3.05
N LEU A 312 -6.89 -12.11 2.61
CA LEU A 312 -8.31 -12.21 2.28
C LEU A 312 -8.95 -13.18 3.27
N TYR A 313 -9.92 -12.72 4.04
CA TYR A 313 -10.61 -13.54 5.04
C TYR A 313 -12.02 -13.03 5.30
N THR A 314 -12.85 -13.88 5.87
CA THR A 314 -14.14 -13.46 6.43
C THR A 314 -13.98 -13.23 7.93
N GLY A 315 -14.56 -12.14 8.42
CA GLY A 315 -14.43 -11.71 9.81
C GLY A 315 -15.63 -10.88 10.26
N SER A 316 -15.42 -9.96 11.20
CA SER A 316 -16.46 -9.06 11.67
C SER A 316 -16.03 -7.60 11.56
N THR A 317 -16.86 -6.65 12.02
CA THR A 317 -16.36 -5.30 12.31
C THR A 317 -15.33 -5.31 13.45
N THR A 318 -14.36 -4.40 13.38
CA THR A 318 -13.26 -4.18 14.34
C THR A 318 -13.60 -3.06 15.33
N GLY A 319 -12.59 -2.54 16.05
CA GLY A 319 -12.72 -1.48 17.03
C GLY A 319 -12.27 -1.88 18.44
N SER A 320 -11.85 -0.88 19.22
CA SER A 320 -11.35 -1.03 20.60
C SER A 320 -12.36 -1.64 21.58
N SER A 321 -13.64 -1.69 21.22
CA SER A 321 -14.70 -2.35 22.00
C SER A 321 -14.78 -3.87 21.78
N LYS A 322 -13.99 -4.42 20.85
CA LYS A 322 -13.98 -5.85 20.52
C LYS A 322 -12.75 -6.54 21.09
N SER A 323 -12.90 -7.79 21.49
CA SER A 323 -11.84 -8.61 22.08
C SER A 323 -12.03 -10.10 21.73
N ASN A 324 -11.19 -10.97 22.27
CA ASN A 324 -11.43 -12.42 22.21
C ASN A 324 -12.58 -12.90 23.10
N THR A 325 -13.13 -12.01 23.93
CA THR A 325 -14.28 -12.30 24.79
C THR A 325 -15.51 -11.53 24.36
N VAL A 326 -15.35 -10.38 23.69
CA VAL A 326 -16.44 -9.54 23.20
C VAL A 326 -16.41 -9.49 21.67
N CYS A 327 -17.38 -10.13 21.04
CA CYS A 327 -17.47 -10.28 19.60
C CYS A 327 -18.50 -9.34 18.97
N SER A 328 -18.31 -9.05 17.69
CA SER A 328 -19.26 -8.27 16.91
C SER A 328 -20.30 -9.17 16.26
N GLN A 329 -21.56 -8.73 16.27
CA GLN A 329 -22.64 -9.37 15.53
C GLN A 329 -22.68 -8.97 14.04
N TYR A 330 -21.90 -7.96 13.64
CA TYR A 330 -21.69 -7.61 12.24
C TYR A 330 -20.67 -8.56 11.61
N ALA A 331 -21.06 -9.83 11.49
CA ALA A 331 -20.26 -10.91 10.97
C ALA A 331 -21.17 -11.94 10.27
N PRO A 332 -20.68 -12.65 9.26
CA PRO A 332 -19.37 -12.52 8.62
C PRO A 332 -19.35 -11.40 7.56
N ILE A 333 -18.23 -10.69 7.42
CA ILE A 333 -17.97 -9.73 6.33
C ILE A 333 -16.62 -10.05 5.66
N THR A 334 -16.43 -9.72 4.39
CA THR A 334 -15.12 -9.89 3.75
C THR A 334 -14.14 -8.81 4.20
N TRP A 335 -12.89 -9.19 4.44
CA TRP A 335 -11.77 -8.29 4.59
C TRP A 335 -10.74 -8.51 3.48
N GLN A 336 -10.21 -7.41 2.94
CA GLN A 336 -9.05 -7.38 2.06
C GLN A 336 -8.01 -6.44 2.65
N VAL A 337 -6.97 -6.99 3.26
CA VAL A 337 -5.97 -6.22 4.00
C VAL A 337 -4.62 -6.31 3.29
N ASP A 338 -4.08 -5.18 2.85
CA ASP A 338 -2.71 -5.11 2.34
C ASP A 338 -1.73 -5.43 3.47
N ARG A 339 -0.89 -6.46 3.28
CA ARG A 339 0.08 -6.89 4.30
C ARG A 339 1.26 -5.95 4.44
N LYS A 340 1.44 -4.99 3.53
CA LYS A 340 2.56 -4.05 3.51
C LYS A 340 2.17 -2.68 4.05
N CYS A 341 3.16 -1.97 4.60
CA CYS A 341 3.04 -0.55 4.88
C CYS A 341 3.66 0.27 3.75
N TRP A 342 2.96 1.31 3.31
CA TRP A 342 3.39 2.15 2.19
C TRP A 342 3.60 3.61 2.59
N PRO A 343 4.66 4.28 2.11
CA PRO A 343 4.74 5.73 2.18
C PRO A 343 3.67 6.38 1.29
N ILE A 344 3.03 7.44 1.79
CA ILE A 344 2.00 8.21 1.06
C ILE A 344 2.15 9.70 1.37
N SER A 345 1.92 10.57 0.40
CA SER A 345 2.04 12.01 0.67
C SER A 345 0.94 12.48 1.63
N ALA A 346 1.26 13.43 2.51
CA ALA A 346 0.28 14.09 3.37
C ALA A 346 -0.84 14.77 2.56
N SER A 347 -0.48 15.30 1.38
CA SER A 347 -1.45 15.91 0.47
C SER A 347 -2.43 14.92 -0.16
N SER A 348 -2.14 13.61 -0.19
CA SER A 348 -3.09 12.59 -0.61
C SER A 348 -4.22 12.35 0.38
N PHE A 349 -3.94 12.52 1.68
CA PHE A 349 -4.96 12.46 2.73
C PHE A 349 -5.77 13.74 2.78
N ASP A 350 -5.09 14.88 2.65
CA ASP A 350 -5.70 16.20 2.87
C ASP A 350 -6.56 16.69 1.70
N LYS A 351 -6.34 16.21 0.47
CA LYS A 351 -7.08 16.63 -0.74
C LYS A 351 -8.22 15.66 -1.07
#